data_AF-A0A1W1BJA2-F1
#
_entry.id   AF-A0A1W1BJA2-F1
#
_cell.length_a   1.000
_cell.length_b   1.000
_cell.length_c   1.000
_cell.angle_alpha   90.00
_cell.angle_beta   90.00
_cell.angle_gamma   90.00
#
_symmetry.space_group_name_H-M   'P 1'
#
loop_
_entity.id
_entity.type
_entity.pdbx_description
1 polymer ?
#
loop_
_entity_poly.entity_id
_entity_poly.type
_entity_poly.pdbx_seq_one_letter_code
_entity_poly.pdbx_strand_id
1 'polypeptide(L)'
;MQKLFLCFFLLSTLLFAKNPIAYAALGDVLYNNADKIAKLKEIEEYKSYTAGINKYLQDLKETKIEGFAVKPNSSEVVKKAYLNKLRSLVKMNDFFVHSVYEFYNVAKEEQNSRLFSQIINTGLLNTDEHKQEILDYYFSHVKDMNTTGIIQSYLDEDAKILKKKKLQQKRYKSKKELEAQRIKEIRQRDKRDEERLEKKLQQELEYKKEQIRKYQQKELKKTI
;
A
#
# COMPACT_ATOMS: atom_id res chain seq x y z
N MET A 1 29.40 -21.37 -23.95
CA MET A 1 29.88 -19.97 -24.00
C MET A 1 28.82 -18.96 -23.53
N GLN A 2 27.61 -18.93 -24.10
CA GLN A 2 26.54 -18.00 -23.66
C GLN A 2 26.10 -18.16 -22.20
N LYS A 3 26.00 -19.38 -21.66
CA LYS A 3 25.65 -19.62 -20.25
C LYS A 3 26.70 -19.09 -19.26
N LEU A 4 27.98 -19.06 -19.67
CA LEU A 4 29.07 -18.53 -18.84
C LEU A 4 29.07 -17.00 -18.81
N PHE A 5 28.77 -16.36 -19.95
CA PHE A 5 28.58 -14.91 -20.06
C PHE A 5 27.40 -14.42 -19.21
N LEU A 6 26.31 -15.19 -19.15
CA LEU A 6 25.14 -14.85 -18.34
C LEU A 6 25.45 -14.85 -16.83
N CYS A 7 26.29 -15.80 -16.37
CA CYS A 7 26.74 -15.84 -14.98
C CYS A 7 27.68 -14.68 -14.61
N PHE A 8 28.57 -14.26 -15.51
CA PHE A 8 29.41 -13.08 -15.29
C PHE A 8 28.59 -11.77 -15.24
N PHE A 9 27.54 -11.66 -16.06
CA PHE A 9 26.66 -10.49 -16.05
C PHE A 9 25.84 -10.41 -14.75
N LEU A 10 25.32 -11.54 -14.26
CA LEU A 10 24.58 -11.62 -13.00
C LEU A 10 25.48 -11.40 -11.75
N LEU A 11 26.73 -11.88 -11.77
CA LEU A 11 27.68 -11.61 -10.68
C LEU A 11 28.09 -10.13 -10.62
N SER A 12 28.18 -9.45 -11.77
CA SER A 12 28.55 -8.03 -11.82
C SER A 12 27.50 -7.13 -11.14
N THR A 13 26.23 -7.53 -11.14
CA THR A 13 25.15 -6.78 -10.46
C THR A 13 25.08 -7.03 -8.95
N LEU A 14 25.67 -8.11 -8.44
CA LEU A 14 25.61 -8.48 -7.02
C LEU A 14 26.73 -7.85 -6.17
N LEU A 15 27.74 -7.22 -6.80
CA LEU A 15 28.93 -6.72 -6.12
C LEU A 15 28.93 -5.21 -5.83
N PHE A 16 27.89 -4.48 -6.22
CA PHE A 16 27.77 -3.06 -5.87
C PHE A 16 26.97 -2.90 -4.59
N ALA A 17 27.64 -3.01 -3.45
CA ALA A 17 27.09 -2.46 -2.22
C ALA A 17 26.74 -0.98 -2.48
N LYS A 18 25.46 -0.61 -2.34
CA LYS A 18 24.99 0.75 -2.67
C LYS A 18 25.69 1.81 -1.82
N ASN A 19 26.05 1.46 -0.57
CA ASN A 19 26.73 2.30 0.40
C ASN A 19 27.85 1.52 1.14
N PRO A 20 28.87 2.22 1.69
CA PRO A 20 29.87 1.63 2.57
C PRO A 20 29.30 0.92 3.80
N ILE A 21 29.85 -0.25 4.15
CA ILE A 21 29.45 -1.02 5.34
C ILE A 21 29.96 -0.37 6.63
N ALA A 22 31.17 0.22 6.58
CA ALA A 22 31.75 0.90 7.73
C ALA A 22 30.83 2.04 8.19
N TYR A 23 30.38 1.99 9.44
CA TYR A 23 29.44 2.96 10.03
C TYR A 23 28.16 3.17 9.19
N ALA A 24 27.64 2.12 8.56
CA ALA A 24 26.46 2.17 7.70
C ALA A 24 25.26 2.90 8.33
N ALA A 25 25.03 2.72 9.64
CA ALA A 25 23.95 3.41 10.36
C ALA A 25 23.97 4.95 10.22
N LEU A 26 25.17 5.56 10.18
CA LEU A 26 25.31 6.99 9.90
C LEU A 26 25.33 7.25 8.39
N GLY A 27 26.14 6.50 7.65
CA GLY A 27 26.38 6.73 6.23
C GLY A 27 25.11 6.61 5.38
N ASP A 28 24.29 5.58 5.63
CA ASP A 28 23.11 5.28 4.81
C ASP A 28 22.11 6.44 4.81
N VAL A 29 21.87 7.07 5.97
CA VAL A 29 20.97 8.23 6.06
C VAL A 29 21.47 9.35 5.16
N LEU A 30 22.77 9.68 5.23
CA LEU A 30 23.38 10.74 4.42
C LEU A 30 23.31 10.42 2.93
N TYR A 31 23.76 9.23 2.53
CA TYR A 31 23.82 8.83 1.13
C TYR A 31 22.43 8.72 0.50
N ASN A 32 21.43 8.30 1.26
CA ASN A 32 20.04 8.21 0.78
C ASN A 32 19.36 9.58 0.70
N ASN A 33 19.85 10.58 1.45
CA ASN A 33 19.34 11.95 1.41
C ASN A 33 19.99 12.81 0.33
N ALA A 34 21.11 12.41 -0.25
CA ALA A 34 21.88 13.20 -1.22
C ALA A 34 21.01 13.77 -2.36
N ASP A 35 20.26 12.92 -3.06
CA ASP A 35 19.41 13.36 -4.17
C ASP A 35 18.27 14.26 -3.70
N LYS A 36 17.76 14.02 -2.49
CA LYS A 36 16.67 14.81 -1.91
C LYS A 36 17.14 16.21 -1.51
N ILE A 37 18.34 16.32 -0.94
CA ILE A 37 18.99 17.60 -0.63
C ILE A 37 19.36 18.33 -1.92
N ALA A 38 19.77 17.62 -2.98
CA ALA A 38 20.07 18.23 -4.27
C ALA A 38 18.85 18.96 -4.87
N LYS A 39 17.65 18.40 -4.72
CA LYS A 39 16.39 19.02 -5.17
C LYS A 39 16.08 20.36 -4.49
N LEU A 40 16.61 20.61 -3.29
CA LEU A 40 16.39 21.89 -2.60
C LEU A 40 16.87 23.07 -3.43
N LYS A 41 17.86 22.89 -4.32
CA LYS A 41 18.33 23.95 -5.22
C LYS A 41 17.26 24.46 -6.20
N GLU A 42 16.20 23.70 -6.42
CA GLU A 42 15.09 24.08 -7.31
C GLU A 42 14.04 24.93 -6.58
N ILE A 43 14.18 25.09 -5.26
CA ILE A 43 13.30 25.88 -4.40
C ILE A 43 13.92 27.28 -4.22
N GLU A 44 13.09 28.31 -4.35
CA GLU A 44 13.56 29.70 -4.40
C GLU A 44 14.19 30.15 -3.09
N GLU A 45 13.62 29.72 -1.98
CA GLU A 45 14.02 29.95 -0.59
C GLU A 45 15.40 29.36 -0.29
N TYR A 46 15.86 28.40 -1.10
CA TYR A 46 17.16 27.75 -0.96
C TYR A 46 18.25 28.32 -1.87
N LYS A 47 17.95 29.33 -2.71
CA LYS A 47 18.92 29.93 -3.63
C LYS A 47 20.21 30.35 -2.91
N SER A 48 20.10 30.99 -1.75
CA SER A 48 21.24 31.42 -0.92
C SER A 48 22.09 30.28 -0.38
N TYR A 49 21.53 29.07 -0.26
CA TYR A 49 22.21 27.87 0.23
C TYR A 49 22.82 27.00 -0.87
N THR A 50 22.63 27.35 -2.16
CA THR A 50 23.09 26.55 -3.31
C THR A 50 24.58 26.16 -3.21
N ALA A 51 25.45 27.10 -2.84
CA ALA A 51 26.88 26.83 -2.67
C ALA A 51 27.15 25.82 -1.54
N GLY A 52 26.43 25.95 -0.41
CA GLY A 52 26.52 25.03 0.71
C GLY A 52 26.01 23.63 0.36
N ILE A 53 24.91 23.53 -0.40
CA ILE A 53 24.38 22.26 -0.91
C ILE A 53 25.39 21.58 -1.83
N ASN A 54 25.96 22.30 -2.79
CA ASN A 54 26.94 21.74 -3.71
C ASN A 54 28.19 21.24 -2.98
N LYS A 55 28.69 22.00 -2.01
CA LYS A 55 29.82 21.59 -1.17
C LYS A 55 29.48 20.33 -0.37
N TYR A 56 28.33 20.29 0.30
CA TYR A 56 27.87 19.11 1.03
C TYR A 56 27.82 17.85 0.15
N LEU A 57 27.25 17.95 -1.05
CA LEU A 57 27.15 16.82 -1.97
C LEU A 57 28.52 16.34 -2.46
N GLN A 58 29.46 17.28 -2.69
CA GLN A 58 30.84 16.93 -3.04
C GLN A 58 31.53 16.21 -1.88
N ASP A 59 31.51 16.79 -0.68
CA ASP A 59 32.13 16.20 0.52
C ASP A 59 31.53 14.81 0.82
N LEU A 60 30.23 14.64 0.61
CA LEU A 60 29.53 13.36 0.78
C LEU A 60 30.00 12.33 -0.24
N LYS A 61 30.19 12.72 -1.51
CA LYS A 61 30.69 11.83 -2.57
C LYS A 61 32.12 11.36 -2.27
N GLU A 62 32.99 12.27 -1.89
CA GLU A 62 34.38 11.96 -1.52
C GLU A 62 34.42 11.03 -0.29
N THR A 63 33.65 11.37 0.74
CA THR A 63 33.53 10.54 1.96
C THR A 63 32.99 9.15 1.64
N LYS A 64 32.05 9.02 0.69
CA LYS A 64 31.54 7.71 0.25
C LYS A 64 32.63 6.83 -0.35
N ILE A 65 33.50 7.40 -1.19
CA ILE A 65 34.62 6.69 -1.81
C ILE A 65 35.59 6.21 -0.73
N GLU A 66 35.93 7.07 0.23
CA GLU A 66 36.77 6.70 1.37
C GLU A 66 36.15 5.60 2.22
N GLY A 67 34.83 5.65 2.44
CA GLY A 67 34.10 4.64 3.20
C GLY A 67 34.23 3.23 2.61
N PHE A 68 34.24 3.08 1.29
CA PHE A 68 34.49 1.77 0.65
C PHE A 68 35.92 1.28 0.84
N ALA A 69 36.88 2.18 1.07
CA ALA A 69 38.27 1.82 1.35
C ALA A 69 38.48 1.41 2.82
N VAL A 70 37.54 1.69 3.73
CA VAL A 70 37.61 1.28 5.15
C VAL A 70 37.28 -0.20 5.28
N LYS A 71 38.31 -1.02 5.50
CA LYS A 71 38.20 -2.47 5.69
C LYS A 71 38.03 -2.82 7.18
N PRO A 72 37.51 -4.02 7.51
CA PRO A 72 37.39 -4.47 8.90
C PRO A 72 38.71 -4.43 9.69
N ASN A 73 39.83 -4.69 9.01
CA ASN A 73 41.18 -4.67 9.58
C ASN A 73 41.93 -3.33 9.39
N SER A 74 41.26 -2.27 8.90
CA SER A 74 41.85 -0.92 8.85
C SER A 74 42.26 -0.43 10.24
N SER A 75 43.31 0.39 10.30
CA SER A 75 43.78 0.97 11.54
C SER A 75 42.72 1.85 12.20
N GLU A 76 42.78 1.95 13.53
CA GLU A 76 41.84 2.76 14.31
C GLU A 76 41.87 4.24 13.89
N VAL A 77 43.04 4.73 13.50
CA VAL A 77 43.21 6.10 12.97
C VAL A 77 42.36 6.33 11.71
N VAL A 78 42.39 5.39 10.76
CA VAL A 78 41.61 5.47 9.51
C VAL A 78 40.11 5.39 9.80
N LYS A 79 39.69 4.46 10.67
CA LYS A 79 38.29 4.30 11.06
C LYS A 79 37.75 5.57 11.74
N LYS A 80 38.51 6.13 12.68
CA LYS A 80 38.14 7.36 13.40
C LYS A 80 38.11 8.58 12.49
N ALA A 81 39.05 8.69 11.55
CA ALA A 81 39.06 9.78 10.57
C ALA A 81 37.80 9.76 9.70
N TYR A 82 37.44 8.59 9.17
CA TYR A 82 36.21 8.42 8.39
C TYR A 82 34.94 8.70 9.23
N LEU A 83 34.88 8.18 10.46
CA LEU A 83 33.76 8.47 11.37
C LEU A 83 33.59 9.97 11.65
N ASN A 84 34.69 10.71 11.82
CA ASN A 84 34.63 12.15 12.05
C ASN A 84 34.11 12.91 10.83
N LYS A 85 34.47 12.49 9.61
CA LYS A 85 33.89 13.05 8.37
C LYS A 85 32.39 12.81 8.30
N LEU A 86 31.94 11.58 8.58
CA LEU A 86 30.52 11.26 8.65
C LEU A 86 29.78 12.14 9.66
N ARG A 87 30.33 12.32 10.87
CA ARG A 87 29.73 13.19 11.89
C ARG A 87 29.63 14.65 11.47
N SER A 88 30.61 15.16 10.73
CA SER A 88 30.55 16.51 10.17
C SER A 88 29.42 16.63 9.13
N LEU A 89 29.29 15.63 8.27
CA LEU A 89 28.23 15.58 7.25
C LEU A 89 26.83 15.42 7.87
N VAL A 90 26.70 14.67 8.97
CA VAL A 90 25.43 14.57 9.73
C VAL A 90 24.93 15.94 10.15
N LYS A 91 25.79 16.80 10.71
CA LYS A 91 25.37 18.15 11.13
C LYS A 91 24.80 18.97 9.97
N MET A 92 25.42 18.89 8.80
CA MET A 92 24.94 19.61 7.61
C MET A 92 23.66 18.98 7.04
N ASN A 93 23.55 17.66 7.04
CA ASN A 93 22.32 16.96 6.67
C ASN A 93 21.16 17.39 7.58
N ASP A 94 21.37 17.39 8.89
CA ASP A 94 20.34 17.71 9.88
C ASP A 94 19.90 19.16 9.77
N PHE A 95 20.83 20.08 9.47
CA PHE A 95 20.49 21.45 9.13
C PHE A 95 19.51 21.52 7.94
N PHE A 96 19.79 20.81 6.84
CA PHE A 96 18.89 20.82 5.69
C PHE A 96 17.55 20.16 6.00
N VAL A 97 17.54 19.01 6.67
CA VAL A 97 16.29 18.34 7.10
C VAL A 97 15.45 19.26 7.98
N HIS A 98 16.06 19.92 8.95
CA HIS A 98 15.37 20.86 9.83
C HIS A 98 14.83 22.06 9.06
N SER A 99 15.62 22.66 8.16
CA SER A 99 15.16 23.78 7.33
C SER A 99 13.95 23.44 6.46
N VAL A 100 13.85 22.18 5.97
CA VAL A 100 12.69 21.72 5.21
C VAL A 100 11.43 21.71 6.08
N TYR A 101 11.56 21.32 7.36
CA TYR A 101 10.45 21.36 8.31
C TYR A 101 10.03 22.80 8.64
N GLU A 102 10.99 23.69 8.83
CA GLU A 102 10.71 25.11 9.04
C GLU A 102 9.97 25.73 7.84
N PHE A 103 10.47 25.51 6.61
CA PHE A 103 9.79 26.01 5.41
C PHE A 103 8.45 25.33 5.14
N TYR A 104 8.26 24.08 5.57
CA TYR A 104 6.95 23.43 5.55
C TYR A 104 5.94 24.19 6.43
N ASN A 105 6.34 24.55 7.65
CA ASN A 105 5.47 25.30 8.57
C ASN A 105 5.21 26.72 8.07
N VAL A 106 6.25 27.43 7.61
CA VAL A 106 6.11 28.76 7.00
C VAL A 106 5.16 28.72 5.81
N ALA A 107 5.30 27.74 4.91
CA ALA A 107 4.40 27.61 3.77
C ALA A 107 2.93 27.38 4.16
N LYS A 108 2.69 26.68 5.28
CA LYS A 108 1.34 26.50 5.83
C LYS A 108 0.80 27.81 6.38
N GLU A 109 1.57 28.49 7.23
CA GLU A 109 1.17 29.73 7.90
C GLU A 109 0.91 30.86 6.91
N GLU A 110 1.79 31.02 5.92
CA GLU A 110 1.70 32.05 4.88
C GLU A 110 0.78 31.65 3.72
N GLN A 111 0.17 30.46 3.76
CA GLN A 111 -0.66 29.92 2.67
C GLN A 111 0.06 29.88 1.31
N ASN A 112 1.39 29.70 1.33
CA ASN A 112 2.21 29.61 0.13
C ASN A 112 2.13 28.20 -0.49
N SER A 113 1.10 28.00 -1.30
CA SER A 113 0.80 26.73 -1.97
C SER A 113 1.95 26.22 -2.86
N ARG A 114 2.73 27.12 -3.46
CA ARG A 114 3.89 26.75 -4.29
C ARG A 114 5.01 26.16 -3.43
N LEU A 115 5.44 26.89 -2.40
CA LEU A 115 6.48 26.41 -1.48
C LEU A 115 6.05 25.11 -0.81
N PHE A 116 4.80 25.05 -0.35
CA PHE A 116 4.22 23.86 0.26
C PHE A 116 4.36 22.63 -0.66
N SER A 117 3.91 22.75 -1.91
CA SER A 117 3.99 21.67 -2.90
C SER A 117 5.44 21.28 -3.22
N GLN A 118 6.35 22.26 -3.33
CA GLN A 118 7.77 21.96 -3.57
C GLN A 118 8.39 21.19 -2.39
N ILE A 119 8.12 21.62 -1.16
CA ILE A 119 8.67 21.04 0.07
C ILE A 119 8.23 19.59 0.28
N ILE A 120 6.92 19.30 0.20
CA ILE A 120 6.41 17.93 0.39
C ILE A 120 6.93 16.95 -0.68
N ASN A 121 7.27 17.45 -1.87
CA ASN A 121 7.77 16.64 -2.98
C ASN A 121 9.31 16.46 -2.97
N THR A 122 10.04 17.10 -2.04
CA THR A 122 11.49 16.87 -1.87
C THR A 122 11.79 15.44 -1.42
N GLY A 123 10.91 14.86 -0.60
CA GLY A 123 11.10 13.56 0.07
C GLY A 123 11.99 13.61 1.31
N LEU A 124 12.39 14.81 1.77
CA LEU A 124 13.10 15.01 3.05
C LEU A 124 12.14 15.09 4.24
N LEU A 125 10.91 15.59 4.01
CA LEU A 125 9.85 15.56 4.99
C LEU A 125 9.26 14.15 5.10
N ASN A 126 8.94 13.70 6.32
CA ASN A 126 8.18 12.48 6.53
C ASN A 126 6.68 12.73 6.23
N THR A 127 6.31 12.63 4.95
CA THR A 127 4.96 12.98 4.50
C THR A 127 3.88 12.07 5.09
N ASP A 128 4.22 10.83 5.47
CA ASP A 128 3.25 9.88 6.02
C ASP A 128 2.76 10.29 7.41
N GLU A 129 3.64 10.88 8.23
CA GLU A 129 3.28 11.46 9.53
C GLU A 129 2.37 12.70 9.37
N HIS A 130 2.50 13.41 8.25
CA HIS A 130 1.73 14.62 7.96
C HIS A 130 0.62 14.39 6.90
N LYS A 131 0.26 13.13 6.60
CA LYS A 131 -0.64 12.81 5.49
C LYS A 131 -1.98 13.55 5.54
N GLN A 132 -2.60 13.61 6.72
CA GLN A 132 -3.89 14.30 6.90
C GLN A 132 -3.74 15.81 6.68
N GLU A 133 -2.73 16.43 7.30
CA GLU A 133 -2.47 17.87 7.13
C GLU A 133 -2.22 18.25 5.67
N ILE A 134 -1.47 17.42 4.94
CA ILE A 134 -1.19 17.64 3.51
C ILE A 134 -2.46 17.59 2.68
N LEU A 135 -3.34 16.62 2.94
CA LEU A 135 -4.62 16.51 2.26
C LEU A 135 -5.56 17.67 2.62
N ASP A 136 -5.65 18.05 3.89
CA ASP A 136 -6.49 19.16 4.35
C ASP A 136 -6.03 20.50 3.75
N TYR A 137 -4.72 20.73 3.71
CA TYR A 137 -4.14 21.90 3.04
C TYR A 137 -4.45 21.88 1.54
N TYR A 138 -4.29 20.74 0.87
CA TYR A 138 -4.65 20.60 -0.54
C TYR A 138 -6.14 20.89 -0.79
N PHE A 139 -7.06 20.32 0.00
CA PHE A 139 -8.49 20.51 -0.19
C PHE A 139 -8.95 21.95 0.08
N SER A 140 -8.25 22.68 0.94
CA SER A 140 -8.50 24.12 1.17
C SER A 140 -7.93 25.01 0.06
N HIS A 141 -6.94 24.54 -0.71
CA HIS A 141 -6.22 25.32 -1.73
C HIS A 141 -6.26 24.68 -3.13
N VAL A 142 -7.30 23.89 -3.46
CA VAL A 142 -7.41 23.13 -4.72
C VAL A 142 -7.24 24.01 -5.98
N LYS A 143 -7.56 25.30 -5.90
CA LYS A 143 -7.42 26.23 -7.04
C LYS A 143 -5.97 26.58 -7.34
N ASP A 144 -5.13 26.62 -6.33
CA ASP A 144 -3.76 27.12 -6.39
C ASP A 144 -2.72 25.97 -6.35
N MET A 145 -3.20 24.73 -6.17
CA MET A 145 -2.38 23.53 -6.09
C MET A 145 -2.70 22.53 -7.18
N ASN A 146 -1.67 21.87 -7.71
CA ASN A 146 -1.84 20.70 -8.56
C ASN A 146 -1.82 19.42 -7.71
N THR A 147 -2.40 18.34 -8.24
CA THR A 147 -2.40 17.05 -7.55
C THR A 147 -1.08 16.30 -7.68
N THR A 148 -0.04 16.85 -8.29
CA THR A 148 1.14 16.08 -8.68
C THR A 148 1.98 15.60 -7.48
N GLY A 149 2.75 14.52 -7.69
CA GLY A 149 3.68 14.00 -6.68
C GLY A 149 2.99 13.27 -5.54
N ILE A 150 3.29 13.67 -4.29
CA ILE A 150 2.82 12.96 -3.10
C ILE A 150 1.30 13.05 -2.93
N ILE A 151 0.69 14.18 -3.30
CA ILE A 151 -0.77 14.38 -3.21
C ILE A 151 -1.48 13.36 -4.11
N GLN A 152 -1.02 13.15 -5.34
CA GLN A 152 -1.60 12.15 -6.25
C GLN A 152 -1.53 10.77 -5.64
N SER A 153 -0.39 10.44 -5.04
CA SER A 153 -0.15 9.14 -4.41
C SER A 153 -1.19 8.88 -3.32
N TYR A 154 -1.47 9.88 -2.47
CA TYR A 154 -2.50 9.78 -1.43
C TYR A 154 -3.92 9.69 -1.98
N LEU A 155 -4.28 10.49 -2.99
CA LEU A 155 -5.60 10.42 -3.64
C LEU A 155 -5.82 9.06 -4.32
N ASP A 156 -4.80 8.51 -4.96
CA ASP A 156 -4.85 7.20 -5.62
C ASP A 156 -5.00 6.05 -4.63
N GLU A 157 -4.32 6.11 -3.49
CA GLU A 157 -4.46 5.15 -2.39
C GLU A 157 -5.90 5.13 -1.86
N ASP A 158 -6.47 6.30 -1.59
CA ASP A 158 -7.84 6.42 -1.09
C ASP A 158 -8.85 5.91 -2.13
N ALA A 159 -8.65 6.26 -3.40
CA ALA A 159 -9.47 5.75 -4.50
C ALA A 159 -9.42 4.21 -4.61
N LYS A 160 -8.24 3.61 -4.45
CA LYS A 160 -8.05 2.14 -4.44
C LYS A 160 -8.79 1.49 -3.27
N ILE A 161 -8.69 2.05 -2.07
CA ILE A 161 -9.39 1.56 -0.88
C ILE A 161 -10.90 1.62 -1.08
N LEU A 162 -11.42 2.74 -1.59
CA LEU A 162 -12.85 2.91 -1.87
C LEU A 162 -13.35 1.92 -2.93
N LYS A 163 -12.58 1.70 -4.00
CA LYS A 163 -12.91 0.71 -5.03
C LYS A 163 -12.98 -0.71 -4.44
N LYS A 164 -12.03 -1.09 -3.60
CA LYS A 164 -12.01 -2.39 -2.91
C LYS A 164 -13.23 -2.57 -2.00
N LYS A 165 -13.58 -1.55 -1.20
CA LYS A 165 -14.78 -1.56 -0.35
C LYS A 165 -16.07 -1.72 -1.17
N LYS A 166 -16.22 -0.94 -2.25
CA LYS A 166 -17.38 -1.04 -3.16
C LYS A 166 -17.50 -2.42 -3.80
N LEU A 167 -16.40 -3.01 -4.24
CA LEU A 167 -16.37 -4.37 -4.80
C LEU A 167 -16.80 -5.42 -3.76
N GLN A 168 -16.31 -5.31 -2.52
CA GLN A 168 -16.68 -6.20 -1.44
C GLN A 168 -18.18 -6.11 -1.10
N GLN A 169 -18.72 -4.90 -1.00
CA GLN A 169 -20.15 -4.68 -0.76
C GLN A 169 -21.03 -5.27 -1.88
N LYS A 170 -20.64 -5.07 -3.15
CA LYS A 170 -21.35 -5.67 -4.30
C LYS A 170 -21.34 -7.19 -4.25
N ARG A 171 -20.19 -7.80 -3.94
CA ARG A 171 -20.07 -9.27 -3.79
C ARG A 171 -20.96 -9.79 -2.67
N TYR A 172 -20.99 -9.11 -1.52
CA TYR A 172 -21.83 -9.50 -0.40
C TYR A 172 -23.33 -9.43 -0.75
N LYS A 173 -23.78 -8.33 -1.37
CA LYS A 173 -25.17 -8.19 -1.83
C LYS A 173 -25.56 -9.31 -2.81
N SER A 174 -24.72 -9.55 -3.82
CA SER A 174 -24.95 -10.61 -4.81
C SER A 174 -25.02 -12.01 -4.17
N LYS A 175 -24.16 -12.32 -3.19
CA LYS A 175 -24.25 -13.59 -2.44
C LYS A 175 -25.58 -13.74 -1.71
N LYS A 176 -26.03 -12.69 -1.03
CA LYS A 176 -27.30 -12.68 -0.29
C LYS A 176 -28.49 -12.86 -1.22
N GLU A 177 -28.48 -12.21 -2.38
CA GLU A 177 -29.51 -12.38 -3.42
C GLU A 177 -29.55 -13.82 -3.96
N LEU A 178 -28.39 -14.43 -4.18
CA LEU A 178 -28.27 -15.80 -4.67
C LEU A 178 -28.75 -16.83 -3.63
N GLU A 179 -28.46 -16.62 -2.34
CA GLU A 179 -29.01 -17.42 -1.25
C GLU A 179 -30.54 -17.27 -1.16
N ALA A 180 -31.08 -16.05 -1.28
CA ALA A 180 -32.51 -15.83 -1.25
C ALA A 180 -33.22 -16.52 -2.42
N GLN A 181 -32.62 -16.52 -3.62
CA GLN A 181 -33.13 -17.27 -4.77
C GLN A 181 -33.12 -18.78 -4.51
N ARG A 182 -32.02 -19.33 -4.00
CA ARG A 182 -31.93 -20.77 -3.64
C ARG A 182 -32.99 -21.18 -2.62
N ILE A 183 -33.20 -20.38 -1.58
CA ILE A 183 -34.24 -20.65 -0.57
C ILE A 183 -35.63 -20.66 -1.22
N LYS A 184 -35.89 -19.73 -2.14
CA LYS A 184 -37.17 -19.66 -2.87
C LYS A 184 -37.38 -20.91 -3.74
N GLU A 185 -36.35 -21.37 -4.44
CA GLU A 185 -36.39 -22.58 -5.26
C GLU A 185 -36.63 -23.84 -4.42
N ILE A 186 -35.96 -23.95 -3.26
CA ILE A 186 -36.16 -25.06 -2.31
C ILE A 186 -37.62 -25.06 -1.84
N ARG A 187 -38.14 -23.93 -1.36
CA ARG A 187 -39.55 -23.83 -0.91
C ARG A 187 -40.55 -24.21 -2.00
N GLN A 188 -40.29 -23.83 -3.25
CA GLN A 188 -41.14 -24.23 -4.38
C GLN A 188 -41.03 -25.72 -4.71
N ARG A 189 -39.86 -26.33 -4.50
CA ARG A 189 -39.69 -27.78 -4.64
C ARG A 189 -40.42 -28.52 -3.53
N ASP A 190 -40.22 -28.12 -2.28
CA ASP A 190 -40.85 -28.71 -1.11
C ASP A 190 -42.38 -28.69 -1.24
N LYS A 191 -42.95 -27.55 -1.68
CA LYS A 191 -44.39 -27.43 -1.93
C LYS A 191 -44.89 -28.42 -3.00
N ARG A 192 -44.13 -28.61 -4.09
CA ARG A 192 -44.50 -29.56 -5.15
C ARG A 192 -44.39 -31.01 -4.69
N ASP A 193 -43.42 -31.30 -3.84
CA ASP A 193 -43.23 -32.64 -3.26
C ASP A 193 -44.33 -32.95 -2.25
N GLU A 194 -44.75 -31.97 -1.44
CA GLU A 194 -45.90 -32.07 -0.53
C GLU A 194 -47.21 -32.34 -1.30
N GLU A 195 -47.52 -31.53 -2.32
CA GLU A 195 -48.70 -31.74 -3.19
C GLU A 195 -48.68 -33.13 -3.88
N ARG A 196 -47.49 -33.62 -4.27
CA ARG A 196 -47.33 -34.95 -4.86
C ARG A 196 -47.56 -36.05 -3.83
N LEU A 197 -47.07 -35.86 -2.59
CA LEU A 197 -47.25 -36.81 -1.51
C LEU A 197 -48.73 -36.91 -1.10
N GLU A 198 -49.42 -35.78 -0.97
CA GLU A 198 -50.86 -35.72 -0.69
C GLU A 198 -51.68 -36.47 -1.74
N LYS A 199 -51.41 -36.23 -3.04
CA LYS A 199 -52.09 -36.95 -4.12
C LYS A 199 -51.87 -38.46 -4.04
N LYS A 200 -50.65 -38.91 -3.74
CA LYS A 200 -50.36 -40.34 -3.55
C LYS A 200 -51.10 -40.93 -2.36
N LEU A 201 -51.09 -40.24 -1.22
CA LEU A 201 -51.81 -40.66 -0.02
C LEU A 201 -53.32 -40.75 -0.26
N GLN A 202 -53.89 -39.80 -0.99
CA GLN A 202 -55.31 -39.79 -1.32
C GLN A 202 -55.70 -40.95 -2.25
N GLN A 203 -54.89 -41.23 -3.26
CA GLN A 203 -55.06 -42.41 -4.13
C GLN A 203 -54.95 -43.73 -3.36
N GLU A 204 -53.96 -43.87 -2.47
CA GLU A 204 -53.82 -45.05 -1.61
C GLU A 204 -55.00 -45.23 -0.66
N LEU A 205 -55.52 -44.14 -0.09
CA LEU A 205 -56.70 -44.15 0.77
C LEU A 205 -57.94 -44.63 0.01
N GLU A 206 -58.18 -44.12 -1.20
CA GLU A 206 -59.29 -44.54 -2.06
C GLU A 206 -59.17 -46.02 -2.42
N TYR A 207 -57.99 -46.45 -2.85
CA TYR A 207 -57.72 -47.85 -3.17
C TYR A 207 -57.98 -48.78 -1.97
N LYS A 208 -57.49 -48.44 -0.77
CA LYS A 208 -57.75 -49.21 0.45
C LYS A 208 -59.24 -49.24 0.80
N LYS A 209 -59.96 -48.12 0.66
CA LYS A 209 -61.42 -48.06 0.88
C LYS A 209 -62.16 -49.01 -0.07
N GLU A 210 -61.80 -49.05 -1.35
CA GLU A 210 -62.40 -49.98 -2.31
C GLU A 210 -62.13 -51.44 -1.97
N GLN A 211 -60.89 -51.77 -1.57
CA GLN A 211 -60.53 -53.13 -1.15
C GLN A 211 -61.35 -53.58 0.06
N ILE A 212 -61.51 -52.70 1.07
CA ILE A 212 -62.35 -52.96 2.24
C ILE A 212 -63.81 -53.23 1.83
N ARG A 213 -64.40 -52.41 0.94
CA ARG A 213 -65.77 -52.63 0.46
C ARG A 213 -65.92 -53.96 -0.26
N LYS A 214 -64.98 -54.32 -1.15
CA LYS A 214 -64.97 -55.60 -1.86
C LYS A 214 -64.86 -56.78 -0.90
N TYR A 215 -64.01 -56.66 0.13
CA TYR A 215 -63.86 -57.67 1.17
C TYR A 215 -65.15 -57.85 1.98
N GLN A 216 -65.75 -56.75 2.45
CA GLN A 216 -67.03 -56.77 3.19
C GLN A 216 -68.15 -57.41 2.37
N GLN A 217 -68.26 -57.10 1.07
CA GLN A 217 -69.24 -57.73 0.18
C GLN A 217 -68.99 -59.24 0.00
N LYS A 218 -67.73 -59.67 -0.07
CA LYS A 218 -67.39 -61.10 -0.15
C LYS A 218 -67.73 -61.84 1.14
N GLU A 219 -67.43 -61.25 2.29
CA GLU A 219 -67.76 -61.82 3.61
C GLU A 219 -69.28 -61.91 3.81
N LEU A 220 -70.04 -60.85 3.51
CA LEU A 220 -71.51 -60.86 3.58
C LEU A 220 -72.14 -61.96 2.70
N LYS A 221 -71.57 -62.22 1.52
CA LYS A 221 -72.02 -63.31 0.64
C LYS A 221 -71.67 -64.71 1.14
N LYS A 222 -70.74 -64.86 2.09
CA LYS A 222 -70.43 -66.14 2.74
C LYS A 222 -71.31 -66.40 3.97
N THR A 223 -71.96 -65.37 4.51
CA THR A 223 -72.80 -65.46 5.71
C THR A 223 -74.30 -65.65 5.41
N ILE A 224 -74.68 -65.71 4.13
CA ILE A 224 -76.03 -66.04 3.62
C ILE A 224 -75.95 -67.39 2.94
#